data_AF-A0A7L7KYF4-F1
#
_entry.id   AF-A0A7L7KYF4-F1
#
_cell.length_a   1.000
_cell.length_b   1.000
_cell.length_c   1.000
_cell.angle_alpha   90.00
_cell.angle_beta   90.00
_cell.angle_gamma   90.00
#
_symmetry.space_group_name_H-M   'P 1'
#
loop_
_entity.id
_entity.type
_entity.pdbx_description
1 polymer ?
#
loop_
_entity_poly.entity_id
_entity_poly.type
_entity_poly.pdbx_seq_one_letter_code
_entity_poly.pdbx_strand_id
1 'polypeptide(L)'
;MTNAKFISIDSWEIWDVPNDDLTGMTPDDREKAFGANYQPNHFPMDKLTGDIDERLKNTKYVIIGMNQGNAAINQDPDKLFLNFHGKKGSMDYRLAAALYNTDLWGSFMTDVSHVIESSSKNVNITQDDVINLENHLDNLGISKDATLVALGGNVNKALTNYAKRPVKTMYHYSGSNNHYWKADIVHKQVMNILEK
;
A
#
# COMPACT_ATOMS: atom_id res chain seq x y z
N MET A 1 4.75 21.11 -7.62
CA MET A 1 5.81 20.15 -7.98
C MET A 1 5.32 19.40 -9.21
N THR A 2 5.97 19.55 -10.36
CA THR A 2 5.64 18.75 -11.55
C THR A 2 6.28 17.38 -11.38
N ASN A 3 5.47 16.45 -10.88
CA ASN A 3 5.76 15.08 -10.45
C ASN A 3 6.04 14.10 -11.62
N ALA A 4 6.92 14.42 -12.57
CA ALA A 4 7.15 13.56 -13.75
C ALA A 4 7.63 12.12 -13.43
N LYS A 5 8.07 11.86 -12.19
CA LYS A 5 8.56 10.55 -11.73
C LYS A 5 7.48 9.64 -11.14
N PHE A 6 6.37 10.20 -10.68
CA PHE A 6 5.30 9.44 -10.04
C PHE A 6 4.15 9.21 -11.00
N ILE A 7 3.48 8.08 -10.82
CA ILE A 7 2.30 7.72 -11.61
C ILE A 7 1.07 7.63 -10.70
N SER A 8 -0.12 7.60 -11.30
CA SER A 8 -1.40 7.72 -10.57
C SER A 8 -1.69 6.60 -9.56
N ILE A 9 -0.95 5.48 -9.64
CA ILE A 9 -1.08 4.35 -8.69
C ILE A 9 -0.15 4.47 -7.48
N ASP A 10 0.79 5.42 -7.52
CA ASP A 10 1.75 5.61 -6.45
C ASP A 10 1.10 6.32 -5.26
N SER A 11 1.51 5.93 -4.06
CA SER A 11 1.11 6.55 -2.81
C SER A 11 2.15 6.30 -1.71
N TRP A 12 1.84 6.72 -0.50
CA TRP A 12 2.62 6.51 0.70
C TRP A 12 1.71 6.04 1.83
N GLU A 13 2.21 5.16 2.70
CA GLU A 13 1.55 4.65 3.90
C GLU A 13 1.36 5.76 4.95
N ILE A 14 0.64 6.82 4.58
CA ILE A 14 0.40 8.03 5.35
C ILE A 14 -1.09 8.35 5.19
N TRP A 15 -1.81 8.34 6.31
CA TRP A 15 -3.22 8.70 6.37
C TRP A 15 -3.49 9.70 7.48
N ASP A 16 -4.72 10.20 7.50
CA ASP A 16 -5.25 10.85 8.69
C ASP A 16 -5.37 9.86 9.84
N VAL A 17 -4.65 10.19 10.91
CA VAL A 17 -4.70 9.47 12.17
C VAL A 17 -5.90 10.00 12.94
N PRO A 18 -6.76 9.12 13.50
CA PRO A 18 -7.84 9.53 14.39
C PRO A 18 -7.34 10.41 15.55
N ASN A 19 -8.16 11.36 16.00
CA ASN A 19 -7.84 12.19 17.16
C ASN A 19 -8.00 11.44 18.50
N ASP A 20 -8.60 10.25 18.48
CA ASP A 20 -8.74 9.39 19.65
C ASP A 20 -7.37 8.93 20.17
N ASP A 21 -7.23 8.71 21.48
CA ASP A 21 -6.03 8.08 22.03
C ASP A 21 -5.99 6.60 21.60
N LEU A 22 -5.15 6.31 20.60
CA LEU A 22 -4.98 4.95 20.07
C LEU A 22 -4.13 4.05 20.98
N THR A 23 -3.58 4.60 22.07
CA THR A 23 -2.71 3.86 23.00
C THR A 23 -3.50 2.75 23.68
N GLY A 24 -2.97 1.52 23.61
CA GLY A 24 -3.61 0.37 24.24
C GLY A 24 -4.88 -0.15 23.55
N MET A 25 -5.32 0.48 22.45
CA MET A 25 -6.42 -0.06 21.65
C MET A 25 -6.06 -1.42 21.06
N THR A 26 -7.03 -2.32 21.08
CA THR A 26 -6.95 -3.59 20.35
C THR A 26 -6.81 -3.30 18.84
N PRO A 27 -6.23 -4.22 18.05
CA PRO A 27 -6.18 -4.05 16.60
C PRO A 27 -7.56 -3.80 15.96
N ASP A 28 -8.61 -4.46 16.45
CA ASP A 28 -9.98 -4.28 15.93
C ASP A 28 -10.55 -2.90 16.25
N ASP A 29 -10.34 -2.38 17.47
CA ASP A 29 -10.83 -1.05 17.84
C ASP A 29 -10.06 0.06 17.12
N ARG A 30 -8.76 -0.14 16.90
CA ARG A 30 -7.95 0.74 16.07
C ARG A 30 -8.45 0.76 14.63
N GLU A 31 -8.74 -0.40 14.03
CA GLU A 31 -9.33 -0.47 12.68
C GLU A 31 -10.65 0.31 12.59
N LYS A 32 -11.53 0.19 13.59
CA LYS A 32 -12.78 0.96 13.65
C LYS A 32 -12.52 2.46 13.73
N ALA A 33 -11.56 2.90 14.55
CA ALA A 33 -11.21 4.31 14.70
C ALA A 33 -10.71 4.90 13.36
N PHE A 34 -9.78 4.21 12.69
CA PHE A 34 -9.32 4.61 11.35
C PHE A 34 -10.46 4.60 10.33
N GLY A 35 -11.36 3.61 10.35
CA GLY A 35 -12.52 3.55 9.47
C GLY A 35 -13.54 4.68 9.71
N ALA A 36 -13.68 5.15 10.95
CA ALA A 36 -14.51 6.32 11.29
C ALA A 36 -13.87 7.62 10.80
N ASN A 37 -12.54 7.75 10.93
CA ASN A 37 -11.78 8.93 10.52
C ASN A 37 -11.55 9.03 9.00
N TYR A 38 -11.66 7.92 8.27
CA TYR A 38 -11.27 7.82 6.86
C TYR A 38 -11.98 8.83 5.94
N GLN A 39 -11.18 9.66 5.27
CA GLN A 39 -11.62 10.60 4.23
C GLN A 39 -11.39 10.00 2.83
N PRO A 40 -12.42 9.71 2.03
CA PRO A 40 -12.23 9.09 0.73
C PRO A 40 -11.54 10.00 -0.29
N ASN A 41 -10.66 9.42 -1.12
CA ASN A 41 -9.90 10.12 -2.17
C ASN A 41 -9.11 11.32 -1.63
N HIS A 42 -8.52 11.14 -0.45
CA HIS A 42 -7.77 12.17 0.25
C HIS A 42 -6.40 11.61 0.65
N PHE A 43 -5.41 12.50 0.67
CA PHE A 43 -4.11 12.22 1.24
C PHE A 43 -3.61 13.45 1.96
N PRO A 44 -3.09 13.30 3.18
CA PRO A 44 -2.62 14.41 3.99
C PRO A 44 -1.22 14.86 3.50
N MET A 45 -1.20 15.64 2.42
CA MET A 45 0.02 16.11 1.77
C MET A 45 0.96 16.86 2.73
N ASP A 46 0.41 17.54 3.73
CA ASP A 46 1.15 18.22 4.80
C ASP A 46 1.97 17.27 5.68
N LYS A 47 1.59 15.98 5.75
CA LYS A 47 2.33 14.94 6.47
C LYS A 47 3.44 14.31 5.63
N LEU A 48 3.42 14.50 4.31
CA LEU A 48 4.51 14.12 3.42
C LEU A 48 5.65 15.15 3.51
N THR A 49 6.40 15.09 4.61
CA THR A 49 7.47 16.03 4.92
C THR A 49 8.85 15.50 4.53
N GLY A 50 9.84 16.40 4.48
CA GLY A 50 11.23 16.08 4.15
C GLY A 50 11.51 15.99 2.65
N ASP A 51 12.75 15.61 2.31
CA ASP A 51 13.16 15.41 0.92
C ASP A 51 12.62 14.07 0.39
N ILE A 52 11.81 14.13 -0.67
CA ILE A 52 11.15 12.94 -1.23
C ILE A 52 12.17 11.97 -1.83
N ASP A 53 13.24 12.46 -2.47
CA ASP A 53 14.26 11.61 -3.07
C ASP A 53 15.10 10.91 -2.00
N GLU A 54 15.41 11.60 -0.90
CA GLU A 54 16.06 11.01 0.25
C GLU A 54 15.17 9.95 0.92
N ARG A 55 13.86 10.21 1.05
CA ARG A 55 12.92 9.21 1.58
C ARG A 55 12.86 7.97 0.69
N LEU A 56 12.74 8.13 -0.63
CA LEU A 56 12.73 7.02 -1.58
C LEU A 56 14.00 6.15 -1.48
N LYS A 57 15.18 6.78 -1.41
CA LYS A 57 16.47 6.07 -1.26
C LYS A 57 16.58 5.27 0.04
N ASN A 58 15.99 5.80 1.12
CA ASN A 58 16.03 5.18 2.44
C ASN A 58 14.85 4.24 2.71
N THR A 59 13.94 4.07 1.74
CA THR A 59 12.81 3.15 1.84
C THR A 59 13.30 1.71 2.05
N LYS A 60 12.95 1.14 3.20
CA LYS A 60 13.24 -0.27 3.52
C LYS A 60 12.16 -1.22 3.02
N TYR A 61 10.93 -0.73 2.90
CA TYR A 61 9.76 -1.52 2.54
C TYR A 61 8.94 -0.80 1.49
N VAL A 62 8.43 -1.54 0.52
CA VAL A 62 7.47 -1.04 -0.46
C VAL A 62 6.22 -1.91 -0.38
N ILE A 63 5.06 -1.30 -0.18
CA ILE A 63 3.79 -2.03 -0.14
C ILE A 63 3.26 -2.17 -1.57
N ILE A 64 3.00 -3.41 -1.98
CA ILE A 64 2.61 -3.73 -3.35
C ILE A 64 1.19 -4.29 -3.37
N GLY A 65 0.26 -3.50 -3.90
CA GLY A 65 -1.08 -3.94 -4.25
C GLY A 65 -1.12 -4.65 -5.61
N MET A 66 -2.30 -5.13 -5.97
CA MET A 66 -2.49 -5.88 -7.22
C MET A 66 -2.69 -4.95 -8.40
N ASN A 67 -3.71 -4.10 -8.34
CA ASN A 67 -4.16 -3.24 -9.41
C ASN A 67 -5.23 -2.26 -8.91
N GLN A 68 -5.52 -1.23 -9.69
CA GLN A 68 -6.61 -0.30 -9.41
C GLN A 68 -7.98 -0.91 -9.71
N GLY A 69 -8.96 -0.68 -8.84
CA GLY A 69 -10.37 -0.99 -9.14
C GLY A 69 -11.02 0.00 -10.10
N ASN A 70 -12.21 -0.32 -10.63
CA ASN A 70 -12.97 0.51 -11.61
C ASN A 70 -13.27 1.94 -11.12
N ALA A 71 -13.12 2.18 -9.82
CA ALA A 71 -13.17 3.50 -9.21
C ALA A 71 -12.16 4.49 -9.82
N ALA A 72 -11.00 4.00 -10.28
CA ALA A 72 -9.92 4.81 -10.80
C ALA A 72 -10.26 5.54 -12.11
N ILE A 73 -11.23 5.05 -12.89
CA ILE A 73 -11.67 5.69 -14.15
C ILE A 73 -12.13 7.14 -13.92
N ASN A 74 -12.71 7.41 -12.76
CA ASN A 74 -13.23 8.73 -12.40
C ASN A 74 -12.28 9.50 -11.46
N GLN A 75 -11.07 8.98 -11.22
CA GLN A 75 -10.06 9.70 -10.45
C GLN A 75 -9.38 10.73 -11.35
N ASP A 76 -9.05 11.87 -10.74
CA ASP A 76 -8.30 12.93 -11.40
C ASP A 76 -6.87 12.44 -11.67
N PRO A 77 -6.44 12.29 -12.94
CA PRO A 77 -5.13 11.74 -13.27
C PRO A 77 -3.97 12.63 -12.81
N ASP A 78 -4.23 13.93 -12.56
CA ASP A 78 -3.23 14.87 -12.08
C ASP A 78 -3.12 14.85 -10.54
N LYS A 79 -4.04 14.19 -9.84
CA LYS A 79 -3.95 13.99 -8.39
C LYS A 79 -3.09 12.79 -8.07
N LEU A 80 -1.92 13.09 -7.53
CA LEU A 80 -1.02 12.09 -6.99
C LEU A 80 -1.25 11.85 -5.51
N PHE A 81 -0.85 10.65 -5.11
CA PHE A 81 -0.93 10.12 -3.76
C PHE A 81 -2.35 10.27 -3.24
N LEU A 82 -3.32 9.49 -3.72
CA LEU A 82 -4.55 9.31 -2.93
C LEU A 82 -4.21 8.43 -1.71
N ASN A 83 -5.17 8.14 -0.85
CA ASN A 83 -5.09 7.13 0.20
C ASN A 83 -4.98 5.68 -0.33
N PHE A 84 -4.19 5.49 -1.38
CA PHE A 84 -4.05 4.34 -2.25
C PHE A 84 -5.22 4.17 -3.22
N HIS A 85 -6.18 3.28 -2.95
CA HIS A 85 -7.30 3.03 -3.86
C HIS A 85 -8.47 4.00 -3.65
N GLY A 86 -8.39 4.87 -2.64
CA GLY A 86 -9.12 6.11 -2.54
C GLY A 86 -10.49 5.96 -1.90
N LYS A 87 -11.33 5.11 -2.46
CA LYS A 87 -12.72 4.95 -2.02
C LYS A 87 -12.80 4.22 -0.69
N LYS A 88 -13.72 4.65 0.19
CA LYS A 88 -13.98 3.97 1.49
C LYS A 88 -14.28 2.48 1.35
N GLY A 89 -14.96 2.10 0.26
CA GLY A 89 -15.28 0.70 -0.04
C GLY A 89 -14.06 -0.18 -0.35
N SER A 90 -12.92 0.41 -0.71
CA SER A 90 -11.64 -0.31 -0.88
C SER A 90 -11.07 -0.78 0.46
N MET A 91 -11.45 -0.08 1.55
CA MET A 91 -11.06 -0.36 2.93
C MET A 91 -9.59 -0.10 3.25
N ASP A 92 -8.98 0.89 2.58
CA ASP A 92 -7.58 1.30 2.78
C ASP A 92 -7.28 1.66 4.25
N TYR A 93 -8.30 2.11 5.01
CA TYR A 93 -8.20 2.37 6.44
C TYR A 93 -7.81 1.14 7.28
N ARG A 94 -8.08 -0.09 6.80
CA ARG A 94 -7.67 -1.31 7.51
C ARG A 94 -6.17 -1.51 7.41
N LEU A 95 -5.61 -1.27 6.24
CA LEU A 95 -4.17 -1.26 6.02
C LEU A 95 -3.52 -0.18 6.89
N ALA A 96 -4.05 1.05 6.84
CA ALA A 96 -3.59 2.15 7.68
C ALA A 96 -3.56 1.77 9.18
N ALA A 97 -4.63 1.18 9.71
CA ALA A 97 -4.69 0.75 11.11
C ALA A 97 -3.67 -0.33 11.45
N ALA A 98 -3.44 -1.27 10.54
CA ALA A 98 -2.48 -2.37 10.74
C ALA A 98 -1.02 -1.88 10.74
N LEU A 99 -0.71 -0.88 9.91
CA LEU A 99 0.65 -0.37 9.75
C LEU A 99 0.97 0.80 10.69
N TYR A 100 -0.05 1.46 11.27
CA TYR A 100 0.13 2.58 12.18
C TYR A 100 1.07 2.25 13.34
N ASN A 101 2.01 3.18 13.59
CA ASN A 101 3.04 3.08 14.62
C ASN A 101 3.97 1.86 14.46
N THR A 102 4.25 1.48 13.22
CA THR A 102 5.23 0.44 12.86
C THR A 102 6.24 0.98 11.86
N ASP A 103 7.36 0.27 11.64
CA ASP A 103 8.36 0.62 10.64
C ASP A 103 7.84 0.56 9.18
N LEU A 104 6.65 -0.01 8.95
CA LEU A 104 5.97 0.05 7.64
C LEU A 104 5.24 1.38 7.43
N TRP A 105 4.91 2.13 8.48
CA TRP A 105 4.25 3.43 8.36
C TRP A 105 5.14 4.42 7.61
N GLY A 106 4.55 5.11 6.64
CA GLY A 106 5.25 6.04 5.76
C GLY A 106 6.06 5.39 4.63
N SER A 107 5.98 4.06 4.44
CA SER A 107 6.54 3.35 3.28
C SER A 107 5.90 3.80 1.98
N PHE A 108 6.61 3.61 0.86
CA PHE A 108 6.05 3.83 -0.47
C PHE A 108 5.06 2.72 -0.82
N MET A 109 3.99 3.08 -1.55
CA MET A 109 2.98 2.14 -2.05
C MET A 109 2.83 2.25 -3.56
N THR A 110 2.58 1.12 -4.22
CA THR A 110 2.17 1.10 -5.63
C THR A 110 1.46 -0.23 -5.95
N ASP A 111 0.93 -0.37 -7.16
CA ASP A 111 0.34 -1.62 -7.65
C ASP A 111 1.29 -2.30 -8.65
N VAL A 112 1.28 -3.63 -8.69
CA VAL A 112 2.07 -4.39 -9.68
C VAL A 112 1.50 -4.27 -11.10
N SER A 113 0.18 -4.12 -11.25
CA SER A 113 -0.50 -4.01 -12.54
C SER A 113 -1.22 -2.67 -12.70
N HIS A 114 -1.12 -2.08 -13.87
CA HIS A 114 -1.85 -0.86 -14.26
C HIS A 114 -3.26 -1.14 -14.78
N VAL A 115 -3.71 -2.40 -14.78
CA VAL A 115 -5.04 -2.76 -15.26
C VAL A 115 -6.10 -2.21 -14.31
N ILE A 116 -7.06 -1.47 -14.85
CA ILE A 116 -8.23 -1.01 -14.10
C ILE A 116 -9.30 -2.11 -14.14
N GLU A 117 -9.48 -2.82 -13.03
CA GLU A 117 -10.43 -3.93 -12.91
C GLU A 117 -10.73 -4.21 -11.43
N SER A 118 -12.01 -4.15 -11.04
CA SER A 118 -12.43 -4.40 -9.65
C SER A 118 -12.39 -5.88 -9.24
N SER A 119 -12.48 -6.81 -10.20
CA SER A 119 -12.45 -8.24 -9.96
C SER A 119 -11.04 -8.80 -10.11
N SER A 120 -10.39 -9.12 -8.99
CA SER A 120 -9.04 -9.71 -9.00
C SER A 120 -8.94 -11.03 -9.79
N LYS A 121 -10.06 -11.72 -10.05
CA LYS A 121 -10.10 -12.93 -10.89
C LYS A 121 -9.83 -12.65 -12.37
N ASN A 122 -10.06 -11.42 -12.81
CA ASN A 122 -9.90 -10.99 -14.20
C ASN A 122 -8.54 -10.35 -14.47
N VAL A 123 -7.71 -10.20 -13.43
CA VAL A 123 -6.39 -9.58 -13.54
C VAL A 123 -5.34 -10.68 -13.46
N ASN A 124 -4.60 -10.82 -14.54
CA ASN A 124 -3.46 -11.73 -14.61
C ASN A 124 -2.17 -10.93 -14.50
N ILE A 125 -1.42 -11.12 -13.42
CA ILE A 125 -0.12 -10.48 -13.24
C ILE A 125 0.91 -11.27 -14.04
N THR A 126 1.53 -10.61 -15.02
CA THR A 126 2.54 -11.19 -15.91
C THR A 126 3.95 -10.94 -15.40
N GLN A 127 4.94 -11.59 -16.01
CA GLN A 127 6.35 -11.28 -15.76
C GLN A 127 6.69 -9.83 -16.17
N ASP A 128 6.12 -9.34 -17.26
CA ASP A 128 6.36 -7.97 -17.74
C ASP A 128 5.84 -6.92 -16.76
N ASP A 129 4.70 -7.19 -16.11
CA ASP A 129 4.18 -6.32 -15.02
C ASP A 129 5.20 -6.18 -13.89
N VAL A 130 5.80 -7.30 -13.45
CA VAL A 130 6.81 -7.29 -12.38
C VAL A 130 8.11 -6.61 -12.83
N ILE A 131 8.53 -6.80 -14.09
CA ILE A 131 9.70 -6.10 -14.65
C ILE A 131 9.45 -4.59 -14.69
N ASN A 132 8.25 -4.16 -15.12
CA ASN A 132 7.88 -2.75 -15.17
C ASN A 132 7.84 -2.13 -13.76
N LEU A 133 7.29 -2.84 -12.78
CA LEU A 133 7.34 -2.45 -11.38
C LEU A 133 8.80 -2.27 -10.91
N GLU A 134 9.67 -3.26 -11.11
CA GLU A 134 11.08 -3.20 -10.71
C GLU A 134 11.81 -2.01 -11.35
N ASN A 135 11.56 -1.76 -12.64
CA ASN A 135 12.12 -0.61 -13.36
C ASN A 135 11.58 0.73 -12.81
N HIS A 136 10.30 0.80 -12.46
CA HIS A 136 9.70 1.98 -11.82
C HIS A 136 10.36 2.27 -10.47
N LEU A 137 10.53 1.25 -9.62
CA LEU A 137 11.20 1.39 -8.33
C LEU A 137 12.68 1.81 -8.49
N ASP A 138 13.38 1.25 -9.48
CA ASP A 138 14.75 1.66 -9.83
C ASP A 138 14.81 3.13 -10.28
N ASN A 139 13.86 3.58 -11.10
CA ASN A 139 13.76 4.97 -11.57
C ASN A 139 13.43 5.95 -10.45
N LEU A 140 12.66 5.52 -9.45
CA LEU A 140 12.41 6.27 -8.22
C LEU A 140 13.61 6.28 -7.27
N GLY A 141 14.68 5.52 -7.57
CA GLY A 141 15.87 5.42 -6.74
C GLY A 141 15.69 4.59 -5.46
N ILE A 142 14.65 3.76 -5.40
CA ILE A 142 14.42 2.86 -4.26
C ILE A 142 15.46 1.74 -4.29
N SER A 143 16.06 1.42 -3.15
CA SER A 143 17.10 0.39 -3.04
C SER A 143 16.64 -0.98 -3.58
N LYS A 144 17.58 -1.74 -4.15
CA LYS A 144 17.36 -3.15 -4.54
C LYS A 144 17.28 -4.10 -3.34
N ASP A 145 17.69 -3.62 -2.16
CA ASP A 145 17.55 -4.35 -0.91
C ASP A 145 16.22 -4.06 -0.20
N ALA A 146 15.42 -3.11 -0.73
CA ALA A 146 14.10 -2.81 -0.18
C ALA A 146 13.19 -4.04 -0.32
N THR A 147 12.50 -4.40 0.76
CA THR A 147 11.58 -5.55 0.77
C THR A 147 10.23 -5.16 0.20
N LEU A 148 9.76 -5.90 -0.80
CA LEU A 148 8.42 -5.79 -1.35
C LEU A 148 7.45 -6.55 -0.42
N VAL A 149 6.46 -5.83 0.12
CA VAL A 149 5.39 -6.41 0.93
C VAL A 149 4.17 -6.63 0.05
N ALA A 150 4.01 -7.87 -0.39
CA ALA A 150 2.93 -8.28 -1.27
C ALA A 150 1.59 -8.37 -0.54
N LEU A 151 0.60 -7.58 -0.98
CA LEU A 151 -0.78 -7.63 -0.49
C LEU A 151 -1.56 -8.75 -1.17
N GLY A 152 -1.61 -9.91 -0.52
CA GLY A 152 -2.37 -11.09 -0.97
C GLY A 152 -1.58 -12.09 -1.81
N GLY A 153 -2.14 -13.29 -1.95
CA GLY A 153 -1.44 -14.45 -2.50
C GLY A 153 -1.06 -14.35 -3.98
N ASN A 154 -1.90 -13.71 -4.81
CA ASN A 154 -1.61 -13.56 -6.24
C ASN A 154 -0.40 -12.65 -6.47
N VAL A 155 -0.37 -11.51 -5.78
CA VAL A 155 0.78 -10.58 -5.82
C VAL A 155 2.03 -11.26 -5.28
N ASN A 156 1.93 -11.96 -4.14
CA ASN A 156 3.06 -12.68 -3.57
C ASN A 156 3.64 -13.72 -4.54
N LYS A 157 2.77 -14.49 -5.22
CA LYS A 157 3.19 -15.50 -6.19
C LYS A 157 3.92 -14.87 -7.37
N ALA A 158 3.40 -13.78 -7.93
CA ALA A 158 4.03 -13.09 -9.04
C ALA A 158 5.38 -12.49 -8.66
N LEU A 159 5.44 -11.77 -7.52
CA LEU A 159 6.68 -11.16 -7.05
C LEU A 159 7.73 -12.22 -6.67
N THR A 160 7.36 -13.28 -5.96
CA THR A 160 8.31 -14.36 -5.61
C THR A 160 8.92 -15.02 -6.86
N ASN A 161 8.17 -15.11 -7.96
CA ASN A 161 8.65 -15.74 -9.19
C ASN A 161 9.54 -14.83 -10.04
N TYR A 162 9.30 -13.51 -10.03
CA TYR A 162 9.86 -12.61 -11.04
C TYR A 162 10.58 -11.38 -10.48
N ALA A 163 10.32 -10.99 -9.23
CA ALA A 163 10.97 -9.85 -8.58
C ALA A 163 12.42 -10.19 -8.25
N LYS A 164 13.26 -9.15 -8.26
CA LYS A 164 14.67 -9.21 -7.87
C LYS A 164 14.85 -8.80 -6.41
N ARG A 165 13.95 -7.97 -5.90
CA ARG A 165 13.91 -7.53 -4.51
C ARG A 165 13.38 -8.63 -3.58
N PRO A 166 13.76 -8.66 -2.29
CA PRO A 166 13.18 -9.57 -1.31
C PRO A 166 11.66 -9.40 -1.23
N VAL A 167 10.93 -10.50 -1.03
CA VAL A 167 9.46 -10.49 -0.96
C VAL A 167 8.99 -11.02 0.38
N LYS A 168 8.10 -10.28 1.04
CA LYS A 168 7.28 -10.74 2.17
C LYS A 168 5.80 -10.60 1.78
N THR A 169 4.91 -11.19 2.57
CA THR A 169 3.47 -11.14 2.27
C THR A 169 2.64 -10.87 3.51
N MET A 170 1.53 -10.17 3.29
CA MET A 170 0.44 -10.04 4.24
C MET A 170 -0.90 -10.18 3.50
N TYR A 171 -1.98 -10.32 4.26
CA TYR A 171 -3.30 -10.36 3.66
C TYR A 171 -3.69 -9.04 3.01
N HIS A 172 -4.54 -9.13 1.99
CA HIS A 172 -5.06 -7.96 1.29
C HIS A 172 -6.28 -7.39 2.04
N TYR A 173 -6.30 -6.07 2.24
CA TYR A 173 -7.22 -5.35 3.15
C TYR A 173 -8.67 -5.25 2.68
N SER A 174 -8.93 -5.46 1.38
CA SER A 174 -10.28 -5.39 0.79
C SER A 174 -11.35 -6.16 1.58
N GLY A 175 -12.56 -5.61 1.60
CA GLY A 175 -13.74 -6.24 2.21
C GLY A 175 -14.09 -7.62 1.65
N SER A 176 -13.64 -7.97 0.45
CA SER A 176 -13.81 -9.32 -0.10
C SER A 176 -13.04 -10.39 0.70
N ASN A 177 -12.04 -9.99 1.49
CA ASN A 177 -11.23 -10.86 2.32
C ASN A 177 -11.66 -10.91 3.78
N ASN A 178 -12.86 -10.46 4.17
CA ASN A 178 -13.31 -10.46 5.58
C ASN A 178 -13.15 -11.79 6.33
N HIS A 179 -13.13 -12.93 5.64
CA HIS A 179 -12.90 -14.23 6.26
C HIS A 179 -11.43 -14.48 6.63
N TYR A 180 -10.50 -13.85 5.91
CA TYR A 180 -9.05 -13.97 6.09
C TYR A 180 -8.47 -12.77 6.86
N TRP A 181 -8.98 -11.58 6.58
CA TRP A 181 -8.59 -10.35 7.27
C TRP A 181 -9.20 -10.32 8.67
N LYS A 182 -8.34 -10.47 9.67
CA LYS A 182 -8.64 -10.20 11.08
C LYS A 182 -7.53 -9.30 11.60
N ALA A 183 -7.88 -8.17 12.22
CA ALA A 183 -6.91 -7.13 12.54
C ALA A 183 -5.77 -7.65 13.44
N ASP A 184 -6.07 -8.55 14.37
CA ASP A 184 -5.08 -9.18 15.26
C ASP A 184 -4.11 -10.10 14.51
N ILE A 185 -4.60 -10.89 13.54
CA ILE A 185 -3.77 -11.76 12.69
C ILE A 185 -2.89 -10.92 11.79
N VAL A 186 -3.46 -9.90 11.14
CA VAL A 186 -2.71 -9.03 10.24
C VAL A 186 -1.65 -8.24 10.99
N HIS A 187 -1.96 -7.75 12.19
CA HIS A 187 -0.97 -7.09 13.04
C HIS A 187 0.21 -8.03 13.35
N LYS A 188 -0.03 -9.33 13.62
CA LYS A 188 1.05 -10.31 13.77
C LYS A 188 1.84 -10.50 12.47
N GLN A 189 1.19 -10.52 11.30
CA GLN A 189 1.89 -10.58 10.02
C GLN A 189 2.82 -9.37 9.84
N VAL A 190 2.35 -8.16 10.22
CA VAL A 190 3.17 -6.95 10.21
C VAL A 190 4.39 -7.12 11.11
N MET A 191 4.22 -7.55 12.35
CA MET A 191 5.37 -7.78 13.25
C MET A 191 6.36 -8.81 12.68
N ASN A 192 5.88 -9.91 12.09
CA ASN A 192 6.72 -10.92 11.45
C ASN A 192 7.45 -10.41 10.18
N ILE A 193 6.91 -9.40 9.49
CA ILE A 193 7.59 -8.74 8.37
C ILE A 193 8.76 -7.91 8.87
N LEU A 194 8.61 -7.28 10.02
CA LEU A 194 9.61 -6.41 10.65
C LEU A 194 10.72 -7.19 11.36
N GLU A 195 10.46 -8.44 11.73
CA GLU A 195 11.47 -9.36 12.25
C GLU A 195 12.50 -9.72 11.16
N LYS A 196 13.78 -9.59 11.51
CA LYS A 196 14.94 -9.84 10.65
C LYS A 196 15.28 -11.32 10.55
#